data_AF-A0A1I2UHG1-F1
#
_entry.id   AF-A0A1I2UHG1-F1
#
_cell.length_a   1.000
_cell.length_b   1.000
_cell.length_c   1.000
_cell.angle_alpha   90.00
_cell.angle_beta   90.00
_cell.angle_gamma   90.00
#
_symmetry.space_group_name_H-M   'P 1'
#
loop_
_entity.id
_entity.type
_entity.pdbx_description
1 polymer ?
#
loop_
_entity_poly.entity_id
_entity_poly.type
_entity_poly.pdbx_seq_one_letter_code
_entity_poly.pdbx_strand_id
1 'polypeptide(L)'
;MAEHQTNFDPRTAAEERKQEMKEITDRLEKGVSEIFQSEKYQKFLDTMAKFPHYSINNNILIMMQKPDATLCQSYTGWKQMGRYVKKGEKGIRILAPAPYKLERLQNKLDDKGKEILDKDGEPVRETVEINVTAFKPVSTFDLSQTEGEPLPTFGVSELTGSVEGYARLFEAIREASPVPIGFEDIQGEAKGYFHTAENRIAIQEGMSEVQNVKTAIHEMAHAKLHNLEAQKERPDGEQSRPSKEVEAESVAYTVCQHFGIDTSDYSFAYVAGWSHGKEMPELKESLNTIRTAASEMITAIEEKAKELMVEKDQTHDNVQSLDGNDVPNTEKEAGQKKESVMKRLEKKAEKKEQDRTAKKNSRTKAKAKNKAQRMEESL
;
A
#
# COMPACT_ATOMS: atom_id res chain seq x y z
N MET A 1 27.91 48.02 -12.85
CA MET A 1 27.18 46.75 -12.66
C MET A 1 28.15 45.80 -11.99
N ALA A 2 27.93 45.47 -10.72
CA ALA A 2 28.79 44.53 -10.01
C ALA A 2 28.29 43.11 -10.31
N GLU A 3 29.11 42.33 -11.01
CA GLU A 3 28.88 40.91 -11.24
C GLU A 3 28.93 40.19 -9.89
N HIS A 4 27.80 39.63 -9.47
CA HIS A 4 27.72 38.78 -8.29
C HIS A 4 28.35 37.43 -8.65
N GLN A 5 29.69 37.34 -8.56
CA GLN A 5 30.39 36.07 -8.64
C GLN A 5 30.02 35.24 -7.40
N THR A 6 29.15 34.26 -7.59
CA THR A 6 28.82 33.29 -6.55
C THR A 6 30.06 32.46 -6.25
N ASN A 7 30.63 32.66 -5.06
CA ASN A 7 31.78 31.93 -4.53
C ASN A 7 31.36 30.49 -4.19
N PHE A 8 31.15 29.65 -5.20
CA PHE A 8 30.80 28.24 -5.02
C PHE A 8 32.08 27.43 -4.83
N ASP A 9 32.36 27.01 -3.60
CA ASP A 9 33.41 26.03 -3.28
C ASP A 9 32.82 24.61 -3.28
N PRO A 10 33.17 23.75 -4.25
CA PRO A 10 32.66 22.38 -4.31
C PRO A 10 32.99 21.52 -3.08
N ARG A 11 34.10 21.79 -2.38
CA ARG A 11 34.52 21.03 -1.19
C ARG A 11 33.66 21.40 0.00
N THR A 12 33.49 22.70 0.28
CA THR A 12 32.61 23.19 1.34
C THR A 12 31.18 22.72 1.12
N ALA A 13 30.67 22.80 -0.12
CA ALA A 13 29.33 22.31 -0.44
C ALA A 13 29.19 20.79 -0.24
N ALA A 14 30.26 20.00 -0.42
CA ALA A 14 30.24 18.57 -0.15
C ALA A 14 30.26 18.24 1.34
N GLU A 15 31.02 19.00 2.14
CA GLU A 15 31.04 18.88 3.59
C GLU A 15 29.69 19.27 4.22
N GLU A 16 29.09 20.38 3.77
CA GLU A 16 27.75 20.80 4.19
C GLU A 16 26.69 19.73 3.90
N ARG A 17 26.71 19.12 2.70
CA ARG A 17 25.81 18.01 2.37
C ARG A 17 26.03 16.78 3.26
N LYS A 18 27.28 16.48 3.60
CA LYS A 18 27.61 15.35 4.49
C LYS A 18 27.09 15.61 5.91
N GLN A 19 27.24 16.84 6.39
CA GLN A 19 26.74 17.25 7.70
C GLN A 19 25.20 17.22 7.75
N GLU A 20 24.52 17.78 6.74
CA GLU A 20 23.05 17.74 6.63
C GLU A 20 22.54 16.29 6.59
N MET A 21 23.22 15.41 5.84
CA MET A 21 22.87 13.99 5.79
C MET A 21 23.02 13.32 7.16
N LYS A 22 24.08 13.64 7.90
CA LYS A 22 24.30 13.13 9.26
C LYS A 22 23.17 13.58 10.19
N GLU A 23 22.82 14.86 10.17
CA GLU A 23 21.73 15.41 11.00
C GLU A 23 20.39 14.75 10.71
N ILE A 24 20.07 14.50 9.43
CA ILE A 24 18.86 13.78 9.04
C ILE A 24 18.88 12.34 9.55
N THR A 25 20.02 11.66 9.46
CA THR A 25 20.18 10.28 9.93
C THR A 25 20.02 10.19 11.44
N ASP A 26 20.68 11.07 12.21
CA ASP A 26 20.56 11.14 13.66
C ASP A 26 19.10 11.43 14.09
N ARG A 27 18.42 12.32 13.36
CA ARG A 27 17.00 12.64 13.59
C ARG A 27 16.09 11.45 13.31
N LEU A 28 16.37 10.68 12.26
CA LEU A 28 15.62 9.46 11.92
C LEU A 28 15.76 8.40 13.00
N GLU A 29 16.97 8.14 13.49
CA GLU A 29 17.21 7.17 14.56
C GLU A 29 16.46 7.54 15.84
N LYS A 30 16.55 8.82 16.25
CA LYS A 30 15.78 9.33 17.39
C LYS A 30 14.27 9.23 17.15
N GLY A 31 13.81 9.57 15.94
CA GLY A 31 12.41 9.48 15.55
C GLY A 31 11.84 8.07 15.69
N VAL A 32 12.58 7.04 15.24
CA VAL A 32 12.15 5.65 15.36
C VAL A 32 11.99 5.23 16.82
N SER A 33 12.95 5.53 17.69
CA SER A 33 12.84 5.18 19.12
C SER A 33 11.64 5.85 19.79
N GLU A 34 11.35 7.11 19.44
CA GLU A 34 10.26 7.86 20.04
C GLU A 34 8.88 7.44 19.55
N ILE A 35 8.77 6.89 18.33
CA ILE A 35 7.50 6.48 17.73
C ILE A 35 6.75 5.46 18.57
N PHE A 36 7.44 4.55 19.26
CA PHE A 36 6.77 3.51 20.04
C PHE A 36 6.18 3.99 21.38
N GLN A 37 6.21 5.30 21.64
CA GLN A 37 5.38 5.94 22.66
C GLN A 37 3.96 6.07 22.11
N SER A 38 2.93 5.58 22.82
CA SER A 38 1.59 5.34 22.26
C SER A 38 1.00 6.53 21.48
N GLU A 39 1.09 7.76 21.99
CA GLU A 39 0.60 8.96 21.29
C GLU A 39 1.38 9.29 20.01
N LYS A 40 2.69 9.03 19.99
CA LYS A 40 3.53 9.25 18.81
C LYS A 40 3.33 8.16 17.77
N TYR A 41 3.02 6.94 18.22
CA TYR A 41 2.74 5.82 17.32
C TYR A 41 1.52 6.11 16.47
N GLN A 42 0.41 6.51 17.11
CA GLN A 42 -0.81 6.86 16.40
C GLN A 42 -0.59 8.03 15.42
N LYS A 43 0.11 9.09 15.84
CA LYS A 43 0.47 10.21 14.94
C LYS A 43 1.32 9.77 13.75
N PHE A 44 2.17 8.76 13.93
CA PHE A 44 2.94 8.17 12.85
C PHE A 44 2.03 7.42 11.87
N LEU A 45 1.08 6.61 12.36
CA LEU A 45 0.09 5.95 11.50
C LEU A 45 -0.80 6.96 10.76
N ASP A 46 -1.24 8.04 11.42
CA ASP A 46 -1.98 9.14 10.80
C ASP A 46 -1.18 9.79 9.67
N THR A 47 0.14 9.92 9.85
CA THR A 47 1.04 10.46 8.81
C THR A 47 1.12 9.49 7.63
N MET A 48 1.29 8.18 7.90
CA MET A 48 1.29 7.16 6.84
C MET A 48 -0.02 7.09 6.06
N ALA A 49 -1.16 7.31 6.73
CA ALA A 49 -2.46 7.35 6.08
C ALA A 49 -2.55 8.49 5.05
N LYS A 50 -1.90 9.64 5.32
CA LYS A 50 -1.85 10.79 4.39
C LYS A 50 -0.78 10.63 3.31
N PHE A 51 0.32 9.95 3.61
CA PHE A 51 1.47 9.77 2.72
C PHE A 51 1.80 8.29 2.47
N PRO A 52 0.86 7.47 1.94
CA PRO A 52 1.03 6.03 1.83
C PRO A 52 2.21 5.64 0.92
N HIS A 53 2.49 6.44 -0.11
CA HIS A 53 3.58 6.18 -1.06
C HIS A 53 4.95 6.71 -0.62
N TYR A 54 5.04 7.39 0.53
CA TYR A 54 6.31 7.85 1.07
C TYR A 54 7.02 6.71 1.81
N SER A 55 8.36 6.70 1.78
CA SER A 55 9.14 5.76 2.59
C SER A 55 8.90 5.99 4.09
N ILE A 56 9.20 4.99 4.93
CA ILE A 56 9.08 5.17 6.39
C ILE A 56 9.90 6.36 6.86
N ASN A 57 11.12 6.52 6.34
CA ASN A 57 12.01 7.61 6.74
C ASN A 57 11.39 8.96 6.39
N ASN A 58 10.80 9.09 5.21
CA ASN A 58 10.17 10.35 4.83
C ASN A 58 8.87 10.60 5.61
N ASN A 59 8.09 9.56 5.95
CA ASN A 59 6.96 9.69 6.87
C ASN A 59 7.39 10.21 8.25
N ILE A 60 8.44 9.65 8.83
CA ILE A 60 9.01 10.10 10.11
C ILE A 60 9.49 11.55 10.00
N LEU A 61 10.23 11.89 8.94
CA LEU A 61 10.73 13.25 8.73
C LEU A 61 9.60 14.26 8.56
N ILE A 62 8.54 13.93 7.82
CA ILE A 62 7.36 14.79 7.67
C ILE A 62 6.68 14.97 9.03
N MET A 63 6.35 13.88 9.73
CA MET A 63 5.71 13.93 11.04
C MET A 63 6.47 14.82 12.03
N MET A 64 7.80 14.68 12.10
CA MET A 64 8.63 15.44 13.04
C MET A 64 8.77 16.93 12.68
N GLN A 65 8.60 17.30 11.42
CA GLN A 65 8.77 18.68 10.94
C GLN A 65 7.43 19.42 10.82
N LYS A 66 6.38 18.71 10.42
CA LYS A 66 5.04 19.25 10.17
C LYS A 66 3.99 18.16 10.42
N PRO A 67 3.59 17.92 11.69
CA PRO A 67 2.65 16.86 12.06
C PRO A 67 1.23 17.08 11.51
N ASP A 68 0.89 18.32 11.15
CA ASP A 68 -0.36 18.72 10.53
C ASP A 68 -0.29 18.69 8.99
N ALA A 69 0.79 18.16 8.39
CA ALA A 69 0.90 18.05 6.94
C ALA A 69 -0.25 17.22 6.36
N THR A 70 -0.70 17.61 5.17
CA THR A 70 -1.85 17.04 4.45
C THR A 70 -1.47 16.61 3.04
N LEU A 71 -0.59 17.36 2.38
CA LEU A 71 -0.08 17.02 1.05
C LEU A 71 1.26 17.70 0.85
N CYS A 72 2.30 16.93 0.56
CA CYS A 72 3.66 17.43 0.39
C CYS A 72 4.07 17.35 -1.08
N GLN A 73 4.60 18.44 -1.62
CA GLN A 73 5.21 18.43 -2.95
C GLN A 73 6.42 19.38 -3.06
N SER A 74 7.33 19.04 -3.97
CA SER A 74 8.44 19.91 -4.36
C SER A 74 7.95 21.27 -4.86
N TYR A 75 8.80 22.31 -4.75
CA TYR A 75 8.49 23.64 -5.29
C TYR A 75 8.08 23.59 -6.78
N THR A 76 8.77 22.77 -7.56
CA THR A 76 8.47 22.56 -8.98
C THR A 76 7.15 21.84 -9.20
N GLY A 77 6.81 20.85 -8.38
CA GLY A 77 5.54 20.15 -8.48
C GLY A 77 4.36 21.06 -8.09
N TRP A 78 4.50 21.90 -7.06
CA TRP A 78 3.49 22.94 -6.76
C TRP A 78 3.27 23.87 -7.94
N LYS A 79 4.37 24.37 -8.53
CA LYS A 79 4.30 25.24 -9.70
C LYS A 79 3.56 24.59 -10.88
N GLN A 80 3.76 23.29 -11.11
CA GLN A 80 3.04 22.53 -12.15
C GLN A 80 1.54 22.39 -11.85
N MET A 81 1.16 22.36 -10.58
CA MET A 81 -0.24 22.36 -10.13
C MET A 81 -0.85 23.76 -10.02
N GLY A 82 -0.19 24.81 -10.54
CA GLY A 82 -0.70 26.18 -10.45
C GLY A 82 -0.67 26.79 -9.04
N ARG A 83 0.20 26.26 -8.16
CA ARG A 83 0.39 26.75 -6.79
C ARG A 83 1.83 27.19 -6.55
N TYR A 84 2.01 28.13 -5.64
CA TYR A 84 3.31 28.71 -5.32
C TYR A 84 3.55 28.68 -3.82
N VAL A 85 4.77 28.36 -3.40
CA VAL A 85 5.15 28.40 -1.99
C VAL A 85 5.19 29.86 -1.53
N LYS A 86 4.53 30.16 -0.41
CA LYS A 86 4.48 31.50 0.17
C LYS A 86 5.88 31.96 0.59
N LYS A 87 6.15 33.25 0.44
CA LYS A 87 7.46 33.82 0.78
C LYS A 87 7.76 33.64 2.28
N GLY A 88 8.94 33.09 2.59
CA GLY A 88 9.41 32.89 3.96
C GLY A 88 9.06 31.53 4.59
N GLU A 89 8.30 30.69 3.88
CA GLU A 89 7.99 29.33 4.33
C GLU A 89 9.24 28.45 4.41
N LYS A 90 9.32 27.65 5.47
CA LYS A 90 10.42 26.69 5.67
C LYS A 90 10.07 25.36 5.02
N GLY A 91 10.97 24.85 4.18
CA GLY A 91 10.81 23.56 3.54
C GLY A 91 10.93 22.39 4.54
N ILE A 92 10.16 21.35 4.29
CA ILE A 92 10.20 20.06 5.00
C ILE A 92 11.31 19.23 4.33
N ARG A 93 12.32 18.82 5.09
CA ARG A 93 13.44 18.03 4.57
C ARG A 93 13.05 16.56 4.45
N ILE A 94 13.19 16.00 3.25
CA ILE A 94 12.99 14.58 2.95
C ILE A 94 14.20 14.03 2.20
N LEU A 95 14.31 12.70 2.12
CA LEU A 95 15.32 12.00 1.32
C LEU A 95 14.74 11.67 -0.05
N ALA A 96 15.43 12.09 -1.11
CA ALA A 96 15.11 11.74 -2.49
C ALA A 96 16.25 10.92 -3.12
N PRO A 97 15.93 9.94 -3.98
CA PRO A 97 16.95 9.19 -4.71
C PRO A 97 17.75 10.12 -5.63
N ALA A 98 19.05 9.90 -5.65
CA ALA A 98 20.04 10.60 -6.48
C ALA A 98 20.99 9.54 -7.08
N PRO A 99 20.51 8.74 -8.05
CA PRO A 99 21.34 7.72 -8.67
C PRO A 99 22.51 8.37 -9.39
N TYR A 100 23.69 7.76 -9.26
CA TYR A 100 24.89 8.16 -9.98
C TYR A 100 25.64 6.94 -10.49
N LYS A 101 26.38 7.14 -11.58
CA LYS A 101 27.25 6.11 -12.16
C LYS A 101 28.61 6.18 -11.47
N LEU A 102 29.12 5.04 -11.05
CA LEU A 102 30.44 4.91 -10.46
C LEU A 102 31.23 3.87 -11.25
N GLU A 103 32.44 4.22 -11.66
CA GLU A 103 33.39 3.27 -12.21
C GLU A 103 34.09 2.54 -11.06
N ARG A 104 34.01 1.20 -11.06
CA ARG A 104 34.67 0.36 -10.06
C ARG A 104 35.61 -0.62 -10.75
N LEU A 105 36.86 -0.65 -10.29
CA LEU A 105 37.80 -1.70 -10.62
C LEU A 105 37.39 -2.98 -9.88
N GLN A 106 37.16 -4.06 -10.62
CA GLN A 106 36.89 -5.38 -10.07
C GLN A 106 37.67 -6.45 -10.82
N ASN A 107 37.85 -7.60 -10.18
CA ASN A 107 38.47 -8.76 -10.82
C ASN A 107 37.52 -9.29 -11.90
N LYS A 108 38.06 -9.49 -13.10
CA LYS A 108 37.33 -10.05 -14.23
C LYS A 108 37.03 -11.51 -13.94
N LEU A 109 35.77 -11.89 -14.07
CA LEU A 109 35.31 -13.26 -13.84
C LEU A 109 35.07 -13.97 -15.18
N ASP A 110 35.30 -15.28 -15.22
CA ASP A 110 34.89 -16.15 -16.32
C ASP A 110 33.39 -16.49 -16.26
N ASP A 111 32.88 -17.21 -17.25
CA ASP A 111 31.46 -17.65 -17.32
C ASP A 111 31.02 -18.55 -16.14
N LYS A 112 31.96 -18.97 -15.28
CA LYS A 112 31.73 -19.79 -14.08
C LYS A 112 31.93 -19.00 -12.79
N GLY A 113 32.14 -17.69 -12.88
CA GLY A 113 32.33 -16.80 -11.73
C GLY A 113 33.72 -16.88 -11.10
N LYS A 114 34.71 -17.45 -11.78
CA LYS A 114 36.09 -17.56 -11.29
C LYS A 114 36.95 -16.44 -11.86
N GLU A 115 37.85 -15.90 -11.04
CA GLU A 115 38.79 -14.85 -11.45
C GLU A 115 39.66 -15.30 -12.62
N ILE A 116 39.67 -14.48 -13.67
CA ILE A 116 40.58 -14.63 -14.81
C ILE A 116 41.93 -14.09 -14.38
N LEU A 117 42.95 -14.95 -14.38
CA LEU A 117 44.32 -14.57 -14.08
C LEU A 117 45.07 -14.19 -15.37
N ASP A 118 46.01 -13.26 -15.28
CA ASP A 118 46.92 -12.91 -16.36
C ASP A 118 48.07 -13.92 -16.49
N LYS A 119 49.05 -13.62 -17.35
CA LYS A 119 50.19 -14.52 -17.61
C LYS A 119 51.13 -14.66 -16.41
N ASP A 120 51.06 -13.74 -15.45
CA ASP A 120 51.90 -13.69 -14.26
C ASP A 120 51.18 -14.29 -13.03
N GLY A 121 49.92 -14.69 -13.19
CA GLY A 121 49.09 -15.31 -12.15
C GLY A 121 48.28 -14.31 -11.32
N GLU A 122 48.26 -13.03 -11.71
CA GLU A 122 47.51 -11.98 -11.00
C GLU A 122 46.11 -11.81 -11.60
N PRO A 123 45.07 -11.45 -10.80
CA PRO A 123 43.73 -11.23 -11.33
C PRO A 123 43.68 -10.09 -12.35
N VAL A 124 43.18 -10.39 -13.55
CA VAL A 124 42.87 -9.38 -14.57
C VAL A 124 41.80 -8.47 -14.01
N ARG A 125 42.07 -7.17 -13.93
CA ARG A 125 41.08 -6.17 -13.51
C ARG A 125 40.36 -5.59 -14.70
N GLU A 126 39.05 -5.40 -14.55
CA GLU A 126 38.23 -4.63 -15.47
C GLU A 126 37.57 -3.47 -14.75
N THR A 127 37.32 -2.39 -15.47
CA THR A 127 36.52 -1.27 -14.98
C THR A 127 35.08 -1.53 -15.40
N VAL A 128 34.20 -1.70 -14.42
CA VAL A 128 32.76 -1.80 -14.66
C VAL A 128 32.06 -0.55 -14.21
N GLU A 129 31.08 -0.10 -14.99
CA GLU A 129 30.16 0.96 -14.60
C GLU A 129 29.05 0.34 -13.73
N ILE A 130 29.00 0.74 -12.46
CA ILE A 130 27.92 0.35 -11.55
C ILE A 130 26.99 1.54 -11.30
N ASN A 131 25.68 1.29 -11.34
CA ASN A 131 24.67 2.25 -10.94
C ASN A 131 24.50 2.19 -9.42
N VAL A 132 24.89 3.27 -8.73
CA VAL A 132 24.74 3.38 -7.27
C VAL A 132 23.54 4.27 -6.97
N THR A 133 22.58 3.75 -6.21
CA THR A 133 21.45 4.54 -5.71
C THR A 133 21.86 5.24 -4.43
N ALA A 134 22.25 6.50 -4.51
CA ALA A 134 22.40 7.37 -3.35
C ALA A 134 21.10 8.11 -3.04
N PHE A 135 21.06 8.75 -1.87
CA PHE A 135 20.00 9.65 -1.46
C PHE A 135 20.59 11.02 -1.15
N LYS A 136 19.79 12.07 -1.39
CA LYS A 136 20.14 13.43 -1.00
C LYS A 136 18.99 14.09 -0.24
N PRO A 137 19.28 14.99 0.71
CA PRO A 137 18.28 15.85 1.30
C PRO A 137 17.67 16.76 0.24
N VAL A 138 16.34 16.84 0.19
CA VAL A 138 15.61 17.80 -0.64
C VAL A 138 14.49 18.44 0.19
N SER A 139 14.00 19.59 -0.28
CA SER A 139 12.88 20.28 0.34
C SER A 139 11.58 19.97 -0.37
N THR A 140 10.57 19.59 0.41
CA THR A 140 9.17 19.56 0.01
C THR A 140 8.38 20.59 0.83
N PHE A 141 7.18 20.94 0.41
CA PHE A 141 6.32 21.91 1.08
C PHE A 141 4.91 21.35 1.18
N ASP A 142 4.27 21.60 2.31
CA ASP A 142 2.87 21.20 2.49
C ASP A 142 1.90 22.17 1.79
N LEU A 143 0.70 21.69 1.46
CA LEU A 143 -0.37 22.48 0.87
C LEU A 143 -0.64 23.80 1.62
N SER A 144 -0.64 23.78 2.96
CA SER A 144 -0.88 24.98 3.78
C SER A 144 0.18 26.08 3.59
N GLN A 145 1.37 25.71 3.13
CA GLN A 145 2.50 26.60 2.84
C GLN A 145 2.43 27.20 1.43
N THR A 146 1.37 26.92 0.67
CA THR A 146 1.21 27.38 -0.71
C THR A 146 -0.02 28.24 -0.89
N GLU A 147 -0.01 29.05 -1.94
CA GLU A 147 -1.13 29.83 -2.45
C GLU A 147 -1.33 29.55 -3.95
N GLY A 148 -2.56 29.70 -4.45
CA GLY A 148 -2.93 29.39 -5.83
C GLY A 148 -4.24 28.63 -5.93
N GLU A 149 -4.46 28.00 -7.10
CA GLU A 149 -5.72 27.33 -7.44
C GLU A 149 -6.07 26.19 -6.48
N PRO A 150 -7.34 26.04 -6.08
CA PRO A 150 -7.77 24.93 -5.25
C PRO A 150 -7.44 23.60 -5.95
N LEU A 151 -6.96 22.63 -5.18
CA LEU A 151 -6.69 21.31 -5.72
C LEU A 151 -8.02 20.60 -6.03
N PRO A 152 -8.08 19.80 -7.11
CA PRO A 152 -9.21 18.92 -7.33
C PRO A 152 -9.33 17.95 -6.14
N THR A 153 -10.53 17.85 -5.57
CA THR A 153 -10.84 16.84 -4.57
C THR A 153 -11.00 15.50 -5.28
N PHE A 154 -10.03 14.60 -5.11
CA PHE A 154 -10.17 13.22 -5.59
C PHE A 154 -11.09 12.44 -4.63
N GLY A 155 -11.99 11.63 -5.19
CA GLY A 155 -13.22 11.06 -4.59
C GLY A 155 -13.12 10.17 -3.35
N VAL A 156 -12.09 10.28 -2.52
CA VAL A 156 -12.04 9.64 -1.19
C VAL A 156 -13.19 10.16 -0.32
N SER A 157 -13.61 11.42 -0.49
CA SER A 157 -14.78 11.98 0.19
C SER A 157 -16.09 11.26 -0.14
N GLU A 158 -16.21 10.60 -1.31
CA GLU A 158 -17.41 9.81 -1.68
C GLU A 158 -17.45 8.43 -1.02
N LEU A 159 -16.34 7.97 -0.44
CA LEU A 159 -16.25 6.71 0.30
C LEU A 159 -16.53 6.87 1.80
N THR A 160 -16.84 8.09 2.24
CA THR A 160 -17.00 8.45 3.67
C THR A 160 -18.41 8.87 4.03
N GLY A 161 -18.92 8.39 5.16
CA GLY A 161 -20.04 8.98 5.90
C GLY A 161 -21.46 8.76 5.33
N SER A 162 -21.64 8.02 4.24
CA SER A 162 -22.96 7.63 3.72
C SER A 162 -23.06 6.12 3.54
N VAL A 163 -24.28 5.56 3.65
CA VAL A 163 -24.56 4.14 3.41
C VAL A 163 -24.10 3.71 2.01
N GLU A 164 -24.28 4.56 1.00
CA GLU A 164 -23.81 4.28 -0.35
C GLU A 164 -22.27 4.30 -0.46
N GLY A 165 -21.61 5.21 0.26
CA GLY A 165 -20.15 5.25 0.36
C GLY A 165 -19.58 3.99 1.00
N TYR A 166 -20.18 3.51 2.10
CA TYR A 166 -19.78 2.27 2.76
C TYR A 166 -19.97 1.04 1.88
N ALA A 167 -21.10 0.92 1.18
CA ALA A 167 -21.35 -0.21 0.28
C ALA A 167 -20.31 -0.26 -0.86
N ARG A 168 -20.01 0.89 -1.48
CA ARG A 168 -18.99 0.98 -2.54
C ARG A 168 -17.59 0.64 -2.02
N LEU A 169 -17.22 1.21 -0.87
CA LEU A 169 -15.93 0.96 -0.23
C LEU A 169 -15.77 -0.53 0.11
N PHE A 170 -16.79 -1.15 0.72
CA PHE A 170 -16.73 -2.55 1.10
C PHE A 170 -16.63 -3.48 -0.11
N GLU A 171 -17.28 -3.14 -1.22
CA GLU A 171 -17.12 -3.90 -2.46
C GLU A 171 -15.72 -3.73 -3.07
N ALA A 172 -15.15 -2.52 -3.04
CA ALA A 172 -13.76 -2.30 -3.44
C ALA A 172 -12.77 -3.09 -2.57
N ILE A 173 -13.03 -3.17 -1.25
CA ILE A 173 -12.27 -4.00 -0.29
C ILE A 173 -12.37 -5.49 -0.66
N ARG A 174 -13.58 -5.99 -0.98
CA ARG A 174 -13.76 -7.38 -1.44
C ARG A 174 -12.98 -7.69 -2.70
N GLU A 175 -13.06 -6.82 -3.71
CA GLU A 175 -12.39 -7.01 -5.01
C GLU A 175 -10.86 -6.83 -4.90
N ALA A 176 -10.40 -6.00 -3.97
CA ALA A 176 -8.97 -5.80 -3.69
C ALA A 176 -8.37 -6.91 -2.80
N SER A 177 -9.21 -7.68 -2.11
CA SER A 177 -8.75 -8.71 -1.18
C SER A 177 -7.99 -9.83 -1.89
N PRO A 178 -6.82 -10.27 -1.37
CA PRO A 178 -6.09 -11.40 -1.95
C PRO A 178 -6.85 -12.74 -1.80
N VAL A 179 -7.86 -12.78 -0.95
CA VAL A 179 -8.65 -13.97 -0.62
C VAL A 179 -10.14 -13.64 -0.55
N PRO A 180 -11.05 -14.60 -0.80
CA PRO A 180 -12.49 -14.35 -0.71
C PRO A 180 -12.91 -13.89 0.68
N ILE A 181 -13.77 -12.88 0.75
CA ILE A 181 -14.38 -12.39 1.99
C ILE A 181 -15.85 -12.82 2.02
N GLY A 182 -16.25 -13.52 3.08
CA GLY A 182 -17.62 -13.95 3.32
C GLY A 182 -18.15 -13.48 4.67
N PHE A 183 -19.47 -13.36 4.78
CA PHE A 183 -20.16 -13.21 6.05
C PHE A 183 -20.63 -14.59 6.53
N GLU A 184 -20.53 -14.84 7.83
CA GLU A 184 -21.08 -16.03 8.49
C GLU A 184 -21.40 -15.73 9.96
N ASP A 185 -22.20 -16.58 10.59
CA ASP A 185 -22.43 -16.54 12.04
C ASP A 185 -21.27 -17.20 12.79
N ILE A 186 -20.36 -16.38 13.31
CA ILE A 186 -19.17 -16.79 14.07
C ILE A 186 -19.56 -16.94 15.53
N GLN A 187 -19.39 -18.15 16.06
CA GLN A 187 -19.66 -18.42 17.47
C GLN A 187 -18.61 -17.73 18.37
N GLY A 188 -19.07 -16.93 19.34
CA GLY A 188 -18.23 -16.27 20.33
C GLY A 188 -18.14 -14.75 20.16
N GLU A 189 -17.03 -14.16 20.60
CA GLU A 189 -16.81 -12.69 20.57
C GLU A 189 -15.98 -12.22 19.37
N ALA A 190 -15.53 -13.16 18.52
CA ALA A 190 -14.72 -12.85 17.35
C ALA A 190 -15.56 -12.10 16.30
N LYS A 191 -15.06 -10.96 15.84
CA LYS A 191 -15.71 -10.15 14.79
C LYS A 191 -15.41 -10.67 13.39
N GLY A 192 -14.32 -11.40 13.22
CA GLY A 192 -13.87 -11.99 11.97
C GLY A 192 -12.60 -12.80 12.19
N TYR A 193 -12.17 -13.52 11.16
CA TYR A 193 -10.89 -14.23 11.15
C TYR A 193 -10.44 -14.56 9.71
N PHE A 194 -9.12 -14.58 9.50
CA PHE A 194 -8.50 -15.17 8.33
C PHE A 194 -8.26 -16.68 8.51
N HIS A 195 -8.93 -17.50 7.71
CA HIS A 195 -8.75 -18.96 7.72
C HIS A 195 -7.57 -19.37 6.83
N THR A 196 -6.42 -19.66 7.43
CA THR A 196 -5.18 -19.99 6.69
C THR A 196 -5.29 -21.23 5.79
N ALA A 197 -5.96 -22.29 6.23
CA ALA A 197 -6.08 -23.53 5.45
C ALA A 197 -7.05 -23.42 4.25
N GLU A 198 -8.17 -22.71 4.42
CA GLU A 198 -9.17 -22.49 3.37
C GLU A 198 -8.86 -21.27 2.51
N ASN A 199 -7.91 -20.43 2.95
CA ASN A 199 -7.47 -19.20 2.31
C ASN A 199 -8.64 -18.26 2.00
N ARG A 200 -9.42 -17.92 3.04
CA ARG A 200 -10.58 -17.01 3.01
C ARG A 200 -10.67 -16.19 4.29
N ILE A 201 -11.42 -15.09 4.23
CA ILE A 201 -11.77 -14.26 5.38
C ILE A 201 -13.25 -14.48 5.72
N ALA A 202 -13.54 -14.67 7.00
CA ALA A 202 -14.86 -14.70 7.57
C ALA A 202 -15.11 -13.42 8.38
N ILE A 203 -16.29 -12.83 8.24
CA ILE A 203 -16.73 -11.66 9.01
C ILE A 203 -18.07 -11.99 9.68
N GLN A 204 -18.23 -11.60 10.94
CA GLN A 204 -19.45 -11.81 11.71
C GLN A 204 -20.65 -11.11 11.05
N GLU A 205 -21.74 -11.85 10.89
CA GLU A 205 -23.03 -11.30 10.45
C GLU A 205 -23.64 -10.32 11.46
N GLY A 206 -24.33 -9.30 10.96
CA GLY A 206 -25.11 -8.37 11.77
C GLY A 206 -24.34 -7.22 12.44
N MET A 207 -23.05 -7.05 12.14
CA MET A 207 -22.28 -5.91 12.62
C MET A 207 -22.56 -4.62 11.82
N SER A 208 -22.21 -3.47 12.40
CA SER A 208 -22.27 -2.17 11.70
C SER A 208 -21.34 -2.13 10.47
N GLU A 209 -21.66 -1.28 9.50
CA GLU A 209 -20.85 -1.09 8.28
C GLU A 209 -19.39 -0.71 8.60
N VAL A 210 -19.20 0.22 9.54
CA VAL A 210 -17.88 0.63 10.02
C VAL A 210 -17.10 -0.55 10.59
N GLN A 211 -17.75 -1.37 11.41
CA GLN A 211 -17.12 -2.54 12.00
C GLN A 211 -16.78 -3.59 10.95
N ASN A 212 -17.66 -3.81 9.95
CA ASN A 212 -17.39 -4.71 8.84
C ASN A 212 -16.14 -4.29 8.08
N VAL A 213 -16.01 -3.00 7.76
CA VAL A 213 -14.82 -2.48 7.06
C VAL A 213 -13.56 -2.64 7.90
N LYS A 214 -13.59 -2.21 9.18
CA LYS A 214 -12.45 -2.36 10.11
C LYS A 214 -11.97 -3.81 10.18
N THR A 215 -12.91 -4.73 10.39
CA THR A 215 -12.60 -6.17 10.49
C THR A 215 -12.10 -6.73 9.17
N ALA A 216 -12.73 -6.42 8.04
CA ALA A 216 -12.29 -6.88 6.73
C ALA A 216 -10.83 -6.49 6.44
N ILE A 217 -10.48 -5.23 6.69
CA ILE A 217 -9.13 -4.70 6.44
C ILE A 217 -8.12 -5.36 7.40
N HIS A 218 -8.48 -5.56 8.68
CA HIS A 218 -7.64 -6.27 9.66
C HIS A 218 -7.33 -7.70 9.20
N GLU A 219 -8.36 -8.45 8.81
CA GLU A 219 -8.17 -9.83 8.33
C GLU A 219 -7.45 -9.89 6.97
N MET A 220 -7.64 -8.89 6.11
CA MET A 220 -6.84 -8.74 4.88
C MET A 220 -5.37 -8.51 5.18
N ALA A 221 -5.06 -7.73 6.23
CA ALA A 221 -3.67 -7.54 6.67
C ALA A 221 -3.07 -8.87 7.15
N HIS A 222 -3.82 -9.68 7.90
CA HIS A 222 -3.39 -11.05 8.23
C HIS A 222 -3.20 -11.94 6.99
N ALA A 223 -4.15 -11.92 6.04
CA ALA A 223 -4.05 -12.70 4.81
C ALA A 223 -2.83 -12.30 3.96
N LYS A 224 -2.47 -11.01 3.97
CA LYS A 224 -1.34 -10.46 3.23
C LYS A 224 0.01 -10.75 3.90
N LEU A 225 0.11 -10.50 5.21
CA LEU A 225 1.38 -10.53 5.94
C LEU A 225 1.69 -11.87 6.61
N HIS A 226 0.66 -12.64 6.96
CA HIS A 226 0.76 -13.76 7.91
C HIS A 226 0.20 -15.08 7.36
N ASN A 227 0.07 -15.21 6.04
CA ASN A 227 -0.33 -16.45 5.38
C ASN A 227 0.76 -17.54 5.45
N LEU A 228 0.42 -18.75 4.99
CA LEU A 228 1.32 -19.90 5.05
C LEU A 228 2.60 -19.74 4.22
N GLU A 229 2.59 -18.94 3.16
CA GLU A 229 3.77 -18.70 2.33
C GLU A 229 4.70 -17.72 3.04
N ALA A 230 4.17 -16.60 3.53
CA ALA A 230 4.91 -15.62 4.33
C ALA A 230 5.54 -16.23 5.59
N GLN A 231 4.88 -17.21 6.21
CA GLN A 231 5.46 -17.94 7.36
C GLN A 231 6.62 -18.87 6.97
N LYS A 232 6.63 -19.42 5.75
CA LYS A 232 7.70 -20.31 5.26
C LYS A 232 8.93 -19.54 4.78
N GLU A 233 8.74 -18.33 4.28
CA GLU A 233 9.81 -17.49 3.75
C GLU A 233 10.64 -16.78 4.84
N ARG A 234 10.20 -16.83 6.10
CA ARG A 234 10.92 -16.20 7.22
C ARG A 234 12.15 -17.02 7.61
N PRO A 235 13.37 -16.47 7.48
CA PRO A 235 14.60 -17.17 7.85
C PRO A 235 14.69 -17.45 9.37
N ASP A 236 14.03 -16.63 10.18
CA ASP A 236 14.22 -16.54 11.64
C ASP A 236 13.20 -17.38 12.44
N GLY A 237 12.29 -18.08 11.75
CA GLY A 237 11.20 -18.84 12.35
C GLY A 237 9.86 -18.11 12.39
N GLU A 238 8.95 -18.57 13.27
CA GLU A 238 7.59 -18.03 13.34
C GLU A 238 7.55 -16.70 14.13
N GLN A 239 6.99 -15.65 13.52
CA GLN A 239 6.74 -14.39 14.20
C GLN A 239 5.75 -14.56 15.36
N SER A 240 6.02 -13.91 16.50
CA SER A 240 5.14 -13.97 17.68
C SER A 240 3.74 -13.41 17.38
N ARG A 241 2.71 -14.00 17.97
CA ARG A 241 1.32 -13.53 17.83
C ARG A 241 1.17 -12.04 18.13
N PRO A 242 1.72 -11.48 19.24
CA PRO A 242 1.64 -10.03 19.49
C PRO A 242 2.20 -9.18 18.35
N SER A 243 3.30 -9.59 17.70
CA SER A 243 3.84 -8.84 16.57
C SER A 243 2.94 -8.93 15.34
N LYS A 244 2.32 -10.09 15.09
CA LYS A 244 1.35 -10.25 14.00
C LYS A 244 0.14 -9.33 14.18
N GLU A 245 -0.39 -9.23 15.40
CA GLU A 245 -1.51 -8.35 15.74
C GLU A 245 -1.14 -6.86 15.65
N VAL A 246 0.02 -6.44 16.18
CA VAL A 246 0.50 -5.05 16.05
C VAL A 246 0.56 -4.64 14.58
N GLU A 247 1.12 -5.49 13.72
CA GLU A 247 1.23 -5.19 12.29
C GLU A 247 -0.14 -5.13 11.61
N ALA A 248 -1.00 -6.12 11.85
CA ALA A 248 -2.34 -6.17 11.27
C ALA A 248 -3.20 -4.98 11.71
N GLU A 249 -3.21 -4.66 13.00
CA GLU A 249 -3.97 -3.55 13.56
C GLU A 249 -3.46 -2.20 13.06
N SER A 250 -2.14 -2.03 12.95
CA SER A 250 -1.53 -0.80 12.44
C SER A 250 -1.81 -0.58 10.96
N VAL A 251 -1.78 -1.64 10.16
CA VAL A 251 -2.21 -1.59 8.76
C VAL A 251 -3.69 -1.23 8.68
N ALA A 252 -4.54 -1.91 9.46
CA ALA A 252 -5.98 -1.67 9.45
C ALA A 252 -6.32 -0.22 9.81
N TYR A 253 -5.71 0.31 10.87
CA TYR A 253 -5.85 1.70 11.28
C TYR A 253 -5.42 2.66 10.18
N THR A 254 -4.24 2.46 9.59
CA THR A 254 -3.69 3.34 8.54
C THR A 254 -4.60 3.38 7.32
N VAL A 255 -5.09 2.23 6.87
CA VAL A 255 -6.00 2.13 5.72
C VAL A 255 -7.36 2.75 6.05
N CYS A 256 -7.92 2.50 7.24
CA CYS A 256 -9.19 3.10 7.68
C CYS A 256 -9.10 4.63 7.74
N GLN A 257 -8.02 5.17 8.33
CA GLN A 257 -7.78 6.61 8.40
C GLN A 257 -7.62 7.24 7.02
N HIS A 258 -6.95 6.55 6.09
CA HIS A 258 -6.80 7.02 4.72
C HIS A 258 -8.16 7.22 4.04
N PHE A 259 -9.08 6.29 4.24
CA PHE A 259 -10.45 6.37 3.76
C PHE A 259 -11.40 7.12 4.71
N GLY A 260 -10.90 7.92 5.67
CA GLY A 260 -11.72 8.77 6.54
C GLY A 260 -12.74 8.04 7.41
N ILE A 261 -12.47 6.77 7.74
CA ILE A 261 -13.34 5.95 8.58
C ILE A 261 -13.04 6.25 10.05
N ASP A 262 -14.08 6.37 10.87
CA ASP A 262 -13.93 6.60 12.30
C ASP A 262 -13.12 5.49 12.98
N THR A 263 -11.90 5.83 13.41
CA THR A 263 -10.98 4.92 14.11
C THR A 263 -10.93 5.15 15.62
N SER A 264 -11.93 5.81 16.23
CA SER A 264 -11.94 6.14 17.67
C SER A 264 -11.74 4.94 18.60
N ASP A 265 -12.16 3.74 18.18
CA ASP A 265 -12.07 2.51 18.97
C ASP A 265 -10.67 1.87 18.98
N TYR A 266 -9.77 2.29 18.09
CA TYR A 266 -8.40 1.78 18.06
C TYR A 266 -7.57 2.41 19.20
N SER A 267 -6.75 1.59 19.86
CA SER A 267 -5.85 2.05 20.91
C SER A 267 -4.52 1.32 20.88
N PHE A 268 -3.42 2.06 20.78
CA PHE A 268 -2.06 1.53 20.69
C PHE A 268 -1.30 1.61 22.02
N ALA A 269 -2.01 1.60 23.15
CA ALA A 269 -1.39 1.67 24.48
C ALA A 269 -0.38 0.53 24.74
N TYR A 270 -0.63 -0.64 24.16
CA TYR A 270 0.20 -1.84 24.31
C TYR A 270 1.48 -1.83 23.46
N VAL A 271 1.57 -0.96 22.43
CA VAL A 271 2.71 -0.91 21.49
C VAL A 271 4.02 -0.55 22.20
N ALA A 272 3.96 0.30 23.24
CA ALA A 272 5.14 0.61 24.05
C ALA A 272 5.70 -0.64 24.73
N GLY A 273 4.84 -1.49 25.30
CA GLY A 273 5.23 -2.78 25.88
C GLY A 273 5.74 -3.78 24.84
N TRP A 274 5.09 -3.83 23.67
CA TRP A 274 5.54 -4.68 22.56
C TRP A 274 6.93 -4.29 22.02
N SER A 275 7.22 -2.99 21.98
CA SER A 275 8.52 -2.48 21.50
C SER A 275 9.66 -2.70 22.49
N HIS A 276 9.34 -2.99 23.76
CA HIS A 276 10.33 -3.16 24.81
C HIS A 276 11.22 -4.38 24.54
N GLY A 277 12.54 -4.18 24.54
CA GLY A 277 13.52 -5.24 24.30
C GLY A 277 13.74 -5.59 22.84
N LYS A 278 13.12 -4.87 21.89
CA LYS A 278 13.42 -4.98 20.46
C LYS A 278 14.56 -4.06 20.05
N GLU A 279 15.44 -4.55 19.19
CA GLU A 279 16.51 -3.74 18.64
C GLU A 279 16.01 -2.81 17.52
N MET A 280 16.74 -1.73 17.29
CA MET A 280 16.40 -0.72 16.28
C MET A 280 16.14 -1.30 14.87
N PRO A 281 16.92 -2.27 14.36
CA PRO A 281 16.65 -2.89 13.06
C PRO A 281 15.28 -3.60 13.00
N GLU A 282 14.92 -4.35 14.05
CA GLU A 282 13.62 -5.06 14.11
C GLU A 282 12.44 -4.09 14.10
N LEU A 283 12.56 -2.99 14.85
CA LEU A 283 11.54 -1.95 14.90
C LEU A 283 11.37 -1.29 13.53
N LYS A 284 12.48 -0.94 12.85
CA LYS A 284 12.45 -0.36 11.50
C LYS A 284 11.86 -1.33 10.47
N GLU A 285 12.17 -2.62 10.59
CA GLU A 285 11.62 -3.65 9.72
C GLU A 285 10.11 -3.76 9.87
N SER A 286 9.59 -3.84 11.10
CA SER A 286 8.14 -3.91 11.33
C SER A 286 7.41 -2.66 10.82
N LEU A 287 7.97 -1.45 11.04
CA LEU A 287 7.41 -0.22 10.45
C LEU A 287 7.41 -0.23 8.91
N ASN A 288 8.45 -0.81 8.30
CA ASN A 288 8.51 -0.97 6.84
C ASN A 288 7.47 -1.97 6.33
N THR A 289 7.25 -3.08 7.03
CA THR A 289 6.21 -4.06 6.74
C THR A 289 4.83 -3.41 6.78
N ILE A 290 4.53 -2.68 7.86
CA ILE A 290 3.26 -1.94 8.03
C ILE A 290 3.06 -0.94 6.89
N ARG A 291 4.06 -0.09 6.63
CA ARG A 291 3.98 0.94 5.58
C ARG A 291 3.74 0.32 4.21
N THR A 292 4.47 -0.74 3.87
CA THR A 292 4.37 -1.38 2.55
C THR A 292 3.00 -2.03 2.38
N ALA A 293 2.55 -2.80 3.36
CA ALA A 293 1.23 -3.43 3.32
C ALA A 293 0.09 -2.41 3.25
N ALA A 294 0.13 -1.36 4.07
CA ALA A 294 -0.87 -0.30 4.05
C ALA A 294 -0.88 0.42 2.69
N SER A 295 0.28 0.79 2.14
CA SER A 295 0.37 1.44 0.83
C SER A 295 -0.21 0.57 -0.28
N GLU A 296 0.12 -0.72 -0.30
CA GLU A 296 -0.37 -1.65 -1.32
C GLU A 296 -1.89 -1.87 -1.20
N MET A 297 -2.40 -2.00 0.02
CA MET A 297 -3.85 -2.13 0.25
C MET A 297 -4.60 -0.85 -0.14
N ILE A 298 -4.11 0.33 0.26
CA ILE A 298 -4.69 1.62 -0.15
C ILE A 298 -4.75 1.72 -1.67
N THR A 299 -3.63 1.46 -2.34
CA THR A 299 -3.55 1.52 -3.81
C THR A 299 -4.55 0.58 -4.46
N ALA A 300 -4.60 -0.68 -4.02
CA ALA A 300 -5.51 -1.68 -4.57
C ALA A 300 -6.99 -1.31 -4.36
N ILE A 301 -7.35 -0.82 -3.17
CA ILE A 301 -8.71 -0.40 -2.86
C ILE A 301 -9.08 0.85 -3.68
N GLU A 302 -8.19 1.83 -3.80
CA GLU A 302 -8.43 3.02 -4.64
C GLU A 302 -8.64 2.66 -6.11
N GLU A 303 -7.82 1.74 -6.65
CA GLU A 303 -7.97 1.26 -8.02
C GLU A 303 -9.33 0.57 -8.22
N LYS A 304 -9.74 -0.32 -7.31
CA LYS A 304 -11.04 -0.98 -7.37
C LYS A 304 -12.21 -0.01 -7.17
N ALA A 305 -12.09 0.95 -6.28
CA ALA A 305 -13.09 2.00 -6.13
C ALA A 305 -13.26 2.80 -7.43
N LYS A 306 -12.15 3.20 -8.08
CA LYS A 306 -12.19 3.92 -9.36
C LYS A 306 -12.81 3.09 -10.48
N GLU A 307 -12.46 1.81 -10.59
CA GLU A 307 -13.07 0.88 -11.57
C GLU A 307 -14.59 0.79 -11.40
N LEU A 308 -15.07 0.61 -10.15
CA LEU A 308 -16.49 0.53 -9.83
C LEU A 308 -17.25 1.83 -10.13
N MET A 309 -16.61 3.00 -10.00
CA MET A 309 -17.21 4.29 -10.38
C MET A 309 -17.41 4.39 -11.89
N VAL A 310 -16.39 4.03 -12.68
CA VAL A 310 -16.45 4.07 -14.15
C VAL A 310 -17.51 3.11 -14.70
N GLU A 311 -17.64 1.90 -14.15
CA GLU A 311 -18.68 0.95 -14.58
C GLU A 311 -20.10 1.48 -14.31
N LYS A 312 -20.29 2.20 -13.19
CA LYS A 312 -21.59 2.79 -12.83
C LYS A 312 -21.95 3.96 -13.75
N ASP A 313 -20.99 4.82 -14.10
CA ASP A 313 -21.23 5.93 -15.02
C ASP A 313 -21.53 5.44 -16.44
N GLN A 314 -20.81 4.41 -16.92
CA GLN A 314 -21.08 3.81 -18.23
C GLN A 314 -22.42 3.07 -18.31
N THR A 315 -22.87 2.49 -17.19
CA THR A 315 -24.22 1.88 -17.12
C THR A 315 -25.30 2.94 -16.98
N HIS A 316 -25.05 4.04 -16.26
CA HIS A 316 -25.97 5.17 -16.14
C HIS A 316 -26.12 5.93 -17.47
N ASP A 317 -25.04 6.19 -18.20
CA ASP A 317 -25.05 6.83 -19.53
C ASP A 317 -25.73 5.96 -20.59
N ASN A 318 -25.55 4.63 -20.55
CA ASN A 318 -26.28 3.71 -21.42
C ASN A 318 -27.79 3.64 -21.10
N VAL A 319 -28.20 4.02 -19.88
CA VAL A 319 -29.61 4.08 -19.48
C VAL A 319 -30.21 5.46 -19.78
N GLN A 320 -29.47 6.55 -19.59
CA GLN A 320 -29.92 7.91 -19.90
C GLN A 320 -29.93 8.23 -21.40
N SER A 321 -29.07 7.61 -22.20
CA SER A 321 -29.10 7.72 -23.67
C SER A 321 -30.30 7.00 -24.32
N LEU A 322 -31.14 6.32 -23.53
CA LEU A 322 -32.39 5.70 -23.98
C LEU A 322 -33.65 6.54 -23.65
N ASP A 323 -33.54 7.66 -22.94
CA ASP A 323 -34.66 8.53 -22.54
C ASP A 323 -34.60 9.93 -23.20
N GLY A 324 -34.41 9.96 -24.52
CA GLY A 324 -34.50 11.17 -25.33
C GLY A 324 -35.38 11.00 -26.57
N ASN A 325 -36.65 11.41 -26.43
CA ASN A 325 -37.73 11.52 -27.44
C ASN A 325 -38.29 10.22 -28.06
N ASP A 326 -39.37 9.70 -27.48
CA ASP A 326 -40.71 9.68 -28.08
C ASP A 326 -41.67 8.87 -27.18
N VAL A 327 -42.83 9.45 -26.83
CA VAL A 327 -43.93 8.68 -26.21
C VAL A 327 -44.72 8.03 -27.36
N PRO A 328 -44.79 6.69 -27.44
CA PRO A 328 -46.08 6.08 -27.15
C PRO A 328 -46.01 4.72 -26.41
N ASN A 329 -46.84 4.63 -25.37
CA ASN A 329 -47.63 3.49 -24.89
C ASN A 329 -47.27 2.07 -25.41
N THR A 330 -46.80 1.18 -24.51
CA THR A 330 -47.48 -0.07 -24.11
C THR A 330 -46.60 -0.94 -23.21
N GLU A 331 -47.14 -1.31 -22.04
CA GLU A 331 -46.51 -2.08 -20.95
C GLU A 331 -45.96 -3.48 -21.33
N LYS A 332 -46.19 -3.95 -22.57
CA LYS A 332 -45.71 -5.26 -23.05
C LYS A 332 -44.25 -5.24 -23.51
N GLU A 333 -43.74 -4.12 -24.03
CA GLU A 333 -42.35 -4.04 -24.53
C GLU A 333 -41.32 -3.85 -23.40
N ALA A 334 -41.68 -3.16 -22.32
CA ALA A 334 -40.85 -3.02 -21.13
C ALA A 334 -40.66 -4.38 -20.41
N GLY A 335 -41.71 -5.21 -20.38
CA GLY A 335 -41.64 -6.58 -19.85
C GLY A 335 -40.72 -7.48 -20.68
N GLN A 336 -40.84 -7.45 -22.01
CA GLN A 336 -39.99 -8.25 -22.91
C GLN A 336 -38.53 -7.80 -22.90
N LYS A 337 -38.26 -6.49 -22.81
CA LYS A 337 -36.88 -5.98 -22.70
C LYS A 337 -36.23 -6.37 -21.38
N LYS A 338 -36.93 -6.25 -20.23
CA LYS A 338 -36.43 -6.71 -18.93
C LYS A 338 -36.17 -8.21 -18.88
N GLU A 339 -37.07 -9.01 -19.47
CA GLU A 339 -36.89 -10.46 -19.53
C GLU A 339 -35.71 -10.86 -20.44
N SER A 340 -35.46 -10.11 -21.52
CA SER A 340 -34.29 -10.35 -22.39
C SER A 340 -32.95 -10.03 -21.72
N VAL A 341 -32.92 -8.99 -20.88
CA VAL A 341 -31.73 -8.58 -20.12
C VAL A 341 -31.47 -9.57 -18.99
N MET A 342 -32.50 -9.98 -18.24
CA MET A 342 -32.37 -11.03 -17.22
C MET A 342 -31.89 -12.35 -17.82
N LYS A 343 -32.44 -12.80 -18.96
CA LYS A 343 -31.95 -14.01 -19.66
C LYS A 343 -30.49 -13.90 -20.12
N ARG A 344 -30.01 -12.70 -20.47
CA ARG A 344 -28.59 -12.48 -20.81
C ARG A 344 -27.69 -12.53 -19.59
N LEU A 345 -28.14 -12.00 -18.45
CA LEU A 345 -27.40 -12.04 -17.18
C LEU A 345 -27.36 -13.47 -16.61
N GLU A 346 -28.46 -14.21 -16.66
CA GLU A 346 -28.53 -15.63 -16.27
C GLU A 346 -27.59 -16.50 -17.10
N LYS A 347 -27.61 -16.35 -18.45
CA LYS A 347 -26.65 -17.07 -19.32
C LYS A 347 -25.20 -16.72 -19.01
N LYS A 348 -24.90 -15.48 -18.60
CA LYS A 348 -23.54 -15.06 -18.25
C LYS A 348 -23.11 -15.66 -16.90
N ALA A 349 -24.04 -15.76 -15.94
CA ALA A 349 -23.81 -16.41 -14.65
C ALA A 349 -23.61 -17.94 -14.81
N GLU A 350 -24.47 -18.61 -15.58
CA GLU A 350 -24.36 -20.05 -15.89
C GLU A 350 -23.02 -20.38 -16.58
N LYS A 351 -22.58 -19.53 -17.51
CA LYS A 351 -21.28 -19.71 -18.17
C LYS A 351 -20.10 -19.57 -17.19
N LYS A 352 -20.17 -18.61 -16.26
CA LYS A 352 -19.16 -18.38 -15.22
C LYS A 352 -19.11 -19.56 -14.23
N GLU A 353 -20.25 -20.18 -13.95
CA GLU A 353 -20.36 -21.35 -13.07
C GLU A 353 -19.89 -22.65 -13.76
N GLN A 354 -20.19 -22.82 -15.05
CA GLN A 354 -19.67 -23.92 -15.86
C GLN A 354 -18.14 -23.86 -15.97
N ASP A 355 -17.57 -22.66 -16.17
CA ASP A 355 -16.11 -22.46 -16.21
C ASP A 355 -15.46 -22.75 -14.85
N ARG A 356 -16.08 -22.34 -13.74
CA ARG A 356 -15.61 -22.67 -12.38
C ARG A 356 -15.65 -24.18 -12.11
N THR A 357 -16.71 -24.86 -12.54
CA THR A 357 -16.87 -26.31 -12.35
C THR A 357 -15.89 -27.11 -13.20
N ALA A 358 -15.65 -26.68 -14.45
CA ALA A 358 -14.64 -27.27 -15.33
C ALA A 358 -13.22 -27.14 -14.74
N LYS A 359 -12.90 -25.98 -14.15
CA LYS A 359 -11.60 -25.71 -13.51
C LYS A 359 -11.41 -26.50 -12.21
N LYS A 360 -12.51 -26.79 -11.48
CA LYS A 360 -12.50 -27.68 -10.31
C LYS A 360 -12.25 -29.13 -10.73
N ASN A 361 -12.96 -29.63 -11.73
CA ASN A 361 -12.81 -31.01 -12.23
C ASN A 361 -11.43 -31.28 -12.85
N SER A 362 -10.81 -30.30 -13.53
CA SER A 362 -9.45 -30.44 -14.05
C SER A 362 -8.40 -30.55 -12.92
N ARG A 363 -8.55 -29.75 -11.85
CA ARG A 363 -7.71 -29.83 -10.65
C ARG A 363 -7.87 -31.16 -9.90
N THR A 364 -9.09 -31.70 -9.81
CA THR A 364 -9.33 -33.00 -9.16
C THR A 364 -8.72 -34.15 -9.97
N LYS A 365 -8.82 -34.14 -11.31
CA LYS A 365 -8.15 -35.12 -12.19
C LYS A 365 -6.62 -35.04 -12.09
N ALA A 366 -6.05 -33.84 -12.03
CA ALA A 366 -4.61 -33.64 -11.86
C ALA A 366 -4.11 -34.19 -10.50
N LYS A 367 -4.85 -33.98 -9.41
CA LYS A 367 -4.53 -34.54 -8.10
C LYS A 367 -4.64 -36.07 -8.07
N ALA A 368 -5.64 -36.67 -8.72
CA ALA A 368 -5.78 -38.12 -8.81
C ALA A 368 -4.65 -38.77 -9.63
N LYS A 369 -4.23 -38.14 -10.72
CA LYS A 369 -3.12 -38.61 -11.57
C LYS A 369 -1.78 -38.58 -10.82
N ASN A 370 -1.50 -37.50 -10.08
CA ASN A 370 -0.29 -37.41 -9.25
C ASN A 370 -0.29 -38.42 -8.08
N LYS A 371 -1.47 -38.76 -7.53
CA LYS A 371 -1.58 -39.76 -6.46
C LYS A 371 -1.35 -41.18 -6.97
N ALA A 372 -1.82 -41.50 -8.19
CA ALA A 372 -1.58 -42.79 -8.83
C ALA A 372 -0.09 -42.98 -9.21
N GLN A 373 0.55 -41.94 -9.76
CA GLN A 373 1.99 -41.96 -10.08
C GLN A 373 2.86 -42.20 -8.84
N ARG A 374 2.52 -41.61 -7.70
CA ARG A 374 3.23 -41.83 -6.43
C ARG A 374 3.03 -43.21 -5.80
N MET A 375 1.96 -43.94 -6.16
CA MET A 375 1.73 -45.31 -5.69
C MET A 375 2.45 -46.35 -6.58
N GLU A 376 2.64 -46.06 -7.87
CA GLU A 376 3.48 -46.90 -8.75
C GLU A 376 4.97 -46.76 -8.44
N GLU A 377 5.43 -45.62 -7.91
CA GLU A 377 6.83 -45.40 -7.49
C GLU A 377 7.15 -45.97 -6.09
N SER A 378 6.17 -46.53 -5.36
CA SER A 378 6.35 -47.08 -4.00
C SER A 378 6.15 -48.60 -3.89
N LEU A 379 6.12 -49.30 -5.02
CA LEU A 379 6.19 -50.77 -5.16
C LEU A 379 7.52 -51.12 -5.81
#